data_AF-A0AAU6AMN9-F1
#
_entry.id   AF-A0AAU6AMN9-F1
#
_cell.length_a   1.000
_cell.length_b   1.000
_cell.length_c   1.000
_cell.angle_alpha   90.00
_cell.angle_beta   90.00
_cell.angle_gamma   90.00
#
_symmetry.space_group_name_H-M   'P 1'
#
loop_
_entity.id
_entity.type
_entity.pdbx_description
1 polymer ?
#
loop_
_entity_poly.entity_id
_entity_poly.type
_entity_poly.pdbx_seq_one_letter_code
_entity_poly.pdbx_strand_id
1 'polypeptide(L)'
;MSSRVDGDHTGLSRVHWLPGGARLAAEARAELPQKDGLAAAFTALAALRAAGIAVADQDEVAVAAGTVRGPGGPPPGEKGRSDFRLRIPSDNATAGTSAVGLASAVETLSSGRLRAVPATGEWTATTLFDLLVSLWDLPRVAVIARVDAAELGAPDTPERALLDYLDTGVPPLWTNRWRPEGGHHVLVAGVRIGAEGTLLSVVDTYPVLGDNGIHEQPLEWVTAALREEPGTLLLVVDAEHAPTLERAVLAAGLTPRMP
;
A
#
# COMPACT_ATOMS: atom_id res chain seq x y z
N MET A 1 -32.92 5.93 32.25
CA MET A 1 -32.12 4.71 32.49
C MET A 1 -31.24 4.51 31.28
N SER A 2 -29.97 4.86 31.43
CA SER A 2 -28.94 4.83 30.39
C SER A 2 -28.38 3.42 30.30
N SER A 3 -28.49 2.79 29.13
CA SER A 3 -27.79 1.55 28.80
C SER A 3 -26.94 1.86 27.57
N ARG A 4 -25.75 2.40 27.81
CA ARG A 4 -24.67 2.47 26.84
C ARG A 4 -24.01 1.10 26.93
N VAL A 5 -24.34 0.23 25.98
CA VAL A 5 -23.60 -1.02 25.83
C VAL A 5 -22.30 -0.64 25.12
N ASP A 6 -21.25 -0.48 25.91
CA ASP A 6 -19.87 -0.38 25.42
C ASP A 6 -19.50 -1.73 24.79
N GLY A 7 -19.62 -1.81 23.46
CA GLY A 7 -19.28 -2.98 22.66
C GLY A 7 -17.78 -3.10 22.33
N ASP A 8 -16.88 -2.76 23.27
CA ASP A 8 -15.42 -2.88 23.09
C ASP A 8 -14.85 -3.85 24.15
N HIS A 9 -15.25 -5.12 24.08
CA HIS A 9 -14.84 -6.14 25.06
C HIS A 9 -13.61 -6.96 24.68
N THR A 10 -12.92 -6.64 23.58
CA THR A 10 -11.69 -7.35 23.20
C THR A 10 -10.53 -6.45 22.78
N GLY A 11 -10.74 -5.16 22.51
CA GLY A 11 -9.70 -4.30 21.93
C GLY A 11 -9.25 -4.72 20.52
N LEU A 12 -9.89 -5.74 19.94
CA LEU A 12 -9.59 -6.28 18.60
C LEU A 12 -10.23 -5.42 17.48
N SER A 13 -11.22 -4.58 17.81
CA SER A 13 -11.95 -3.72 16.86
C SER A 13 -11.22 -2.44 16.44
N ARG A 14 -10.02 -2.16 16.99
CA ARG A 14 -9.24 -0.96 16.65
C ARG A 14 -8.25 -1.26 15.52
N VAL A 15 -7.94 -0.24 14.72
CA VAL A 15 -6.83 -0.32 13.78
C VAL A 15 -5.53 -0.47 14.55
N HIS A 16 -4.84 -1.57 14.31
CA HIS A 16 -3.47 -1.82 14.76
C HIS A 16 -2.54 -1.45 13.61
N TRP A 17 -1.84 -0.32 13.75
CA TRP A 17 -0.84 0.10 12.76
C TRP A 17 0.33 -0.88 12.75
N LEU A 18 0.72 -1.35 11.57
CA LEU A 18 1.98 -2.08 11.39
C LEU A 18 3.15 -1.25 11.95
N PRO A 19 4.30 -1.87 12.28
CA PRO A 19 5.46 -1.12 12.75
C PRO A 19 5.83 0.03 11.80
N GLY A 20 5.71 1.28 12.27
CA GLY A 20 5.93 2.49 11.47
C GLY A 20 4.76 2.95 10.60
N GLY A 21 3.65 2.20 10.54
CA GLY A 21 2.49 2.44 9.69
C GLY A 21 1.79 3.79 9.94
N ALA A 22 1.65 4.21 11.20
CA ALA A 22 1.07 5.51 11.52
C ALA A 22 1.90 6.68 10.96
N ARG A 23 3.23 6.58 11.03
CA ARG A 23 4.12 7.59 10.44
C ARG A 23 4.08 7.54 8.91
N LEU A 24 4.07 6.34 8.33
CA LEU A 24 3.93 6.14 6.90
C LEU A 24 2.65 6.81 6.35
N ALA A 25 1.52 6.59 7.02
CA ALA A 25 0.24 7.21 6.67
C ALA A 25 0.29 8.75 6.78
N ALA A 26 0.97 9.29 7.81
CA ALA A 26 1.13 10.73 7.97
C ALA A 26 1.97 11.37 6.84
N GLU A 27 3.08 10.73 6.44
CA GLU A 27 3.93 11.21 5.35
C GLU A 27 3.22 11.15 3.99
N ALA A 28 2.46 10.07 3.74
CA ALA A 28 1.63 9.97 2.55
C ALA A 28 0.57 11.09 2.50
N ARG A 29 -0.16 11.29 3.60
CA ARG A 29 -1.17 12.37 3.70
C ARG A 29 -0.59 13.77 3.48
N ALA A 30 0.64 14.02 3.95
CA ALA A 30 1.31 15.30 3.76
C ALA A 30 1.72 15.56 2.29
N GLU A 31 1.89 14.51 1.49
CA GLU A 31 2.27 14.61 0.08
C GLU A 31 1.06 14.68 -0.88
N LEU A 32 -0.12 14.22 -0.45
CA LEU A 32 -1.30 14.11 -1.30
C LEU A 32 -1.60 15.38 -2.12
N PRO A 33 -2.07 15.25 -3.38
CA PRO A 33 -2.23 14.00 -4.13
C PRO A 33 -0.94 13.57 -4.85
N GLN A 34 -0.91 12.33 -5.36
CA GLN A 34 0.09 11.96 -6.37
C GLN A 34 0.04 12.89 -7.58
N LYS A 35 1.19 13.03 -8.24
CA LYS A 35 1.27 13.57 -9.60
C LYS A 35 0.83 12.51 -10.61
N ASP A 36 0.36 12.96 -11.76
CA ASP A 36 -0.22 12.12 -12.80
C ASP A 36 0.79 11.06 -13.27
N GLY A 37 0.42 9.78 -13.11
CA GLY A 37 1.24 8.63 -13.48
C GLY A 37 2.35 8.26 -12.48
N LEU A 38 2.39 8.87 -11.29
CA LEU A 38 3.48 8.68 -10.32
C LEU A 38 3.10 7.89 -9.05
N ALA A 39 2.09 7.02 -9.10
CA ALA A 39 1.64 6.26 -7.92
C ALA A 39 2.77 5.50 -7.21
N ALA A 40 3.62 4.79 -7.96
CA ALA A 40 4.76 4.08 -7.41
C ALA A 40 5.77 5.03 -6.74
N ALA A 41 6.06 6.17 -7.39
CA ALA A 41 7.00 7.16 -6.87
C ALA A 41 6.45 7.86 -5.61
N PHE A 42 5.13 8.10 -5.55
CA PHE A 42 4.45 8.62 -4.36
C PHE A 42 4.59 7.67 -3.17
N THR A 43 4.29 6.38 -3.35
CA THR A 43 4.34 5.41 -2.24
C THR A 43 5.78 5.19 -1.75
N ALA A 44 6.76 5.13 -2.65
CA ALA A 44 8.16 5.07 -2.28
C ALA A 44 8.66 6.36 -1.59
N LEU A 45 8.21 7.55 -2.03
CA LEU A 45 8.51 8.82 -1.35
C LEU A 45 8.02 8.81 0.10
N ALA A 46 6.79 8.37 0.33
CA ALA A 46 6.23 8.24 1.67
C ALA A 46 7.04 7.25 2.52
N ALA A 47 7.44 6.10 1.97
CA ALA A 47 8.29 5.12 2.66
C ALA A 47 9.66 5.70 3.04
N LEU A 48 10.31 6.42 2.12
CA LEU A 48 11.60 7.10 2.34
C LEU A 48 11.49 8.17 3.44
N ARG A 49 10.49 9.05 3.37
CA ARG A 49 10.28 10.11 4.38
C ARG A 49 9.89 9.56 5.75
N ALA A 50 9.09 8.50 5.78
CA ALA A 50 8.74 7.82 7.03
C ALA A 50 9.97 7.25 7.74
N ALA A 51 11.04 6.93 7.00
CA ALA A 51 12.33 6.49 7.52
C ALA A 51 13.30 7.65 7.83
N GLY A 52 12.84 8.90 7.68
CA GLY A 52 13.65 10.09 7.88
C GLY A 52 14.67 10.32 6.76
N ILE A 53 14.45 9.76 5.57
CA ILE A 53 15.25 10.06 4.38
C ILE A 53 14.66 11.29 3.70
N ALA A 54 15.48 12.33 3.52
CA ALA A 54 15.08 13.54 2.83
C ALA A 54 15.11 13.32 1.32
N VAL A 55 13.94 13.39 0.69
CA VAL A 55 13.76 13.32 -0.76
C VAL A 55 12.82 14.46 -1.17
N ALA A 56 13.21 15.19 -2.22
CA ALA A 56 12.62 16.47 -2.56
C ALA A 56 11.12 16.34 -2.92
N ASP A 57 10.79 15.42 -3.81
CA ASP A 57 9.44 15.21 -4.33
C ASP A 57 9.30 13.88 -5.07
N GLN A 58 8.10 13.64 -5.60
CA GLN A 58 7.77 12.44 -6.38
C GLN A 58 8.61 12.33 -7.67
N ASP A 59 9.04 13.46 -8.23
CA ASP A 59 9.80 13.47 -9.48
C ASP A 59 11.19 12.88 -9.30
N GLU A 60 11.85 13.19 -8.18
CA GLU A 60 13.15 12.62 -7.84
C GLU A 60 13.08 11.09 -7.74
N VAL A 61 12.04 10.58 -7.07
CA VAL A 61 11.79 9.13 -6.99
C VAL A 61 11.48 8.54 -8.36
N ALA A 62 10.64 9.21 -9.15
CA ALA A 62 10.27 8.74 -10.49
C ALA A 62 11.47 8.65 -11.44
N VAL A 63 12.36 9.65 -11.41
CA VAL A 63 13.60 9.62 -12.20
C VAL A 63 14.53 8.50 -11.74
N ALA A 64 14.71 8.35 -10.42
CA ALA A 64 15.54 7.27 -9.87
C ALA A 64 14.98 5.87 -10.18
N ALA A 65 13.65 5.74 -10.23
CA ALA A 65 12.97 4.48 -10.52
C ALA A 65 12.83 4.18 -12.03
N GLY A 66 13.21 5.12 -12.90
CA GLY A 66 13.03 4.99 -14.35
C GLY A 66 11.56 5.00 -14.78
N THR A 67 10.68 5.70 -14.04
CA THR A 67 9.25 5.79 -14.32
C THR A 67 8.98 6.39 -15.70
N VAL A 68 8.08 5.75 -16.45
CA VAL A 68 7.48 6.28 -17.68
C VAL A 68 6.01 6.55 -17.43
N ARG A 69 5.54 7.77 -17.69
CA ARG A 69 4.13 8.15 -17.46
C ARG A 69 3.23 7.58 -18.57
N GLY A 70 2.17 6.91 -18.16
CA GLY A 70 1.11 6.43 -19.04
C GLY A 70 -0.14 7.30 -19.06
N PRO A 71 -1.13 6.95 -19.89
CA PRO A 71 -2.42 7.62 -19.99
C PRO A 71 -3.34 7.15 -18.84
N GLY A 72 -2.97 7.47 -17.60
CA GLY A 72 -3.78 7.20 -16.42
C GLY A 72 -4.46 8.48 -15.93
N GLY A 73 -5.78 8.45 -15.76
CA GLY A 73 -6.55 9.56 -15.18
C GLY A 73 -6.72 9.40 -13.66
N PRO A 74 -6.86 10.51 -12.91
CA PRO A 74 -7.21 10.44 -11.50
C PRO A 74 -8.62 9.86 -11.31
N PRO A 75 -9.00 9.47 -10.09
CA PRO A 75 -10.35 9.04 -9.78
C PRO A 75 -11.40 10.09 -10.19
N PRO A 76 -12.65 9.68 -10.45
CA PRO A 76 -13.73 10.63 -10.75
C PRO A 76 -13.85 11.71 -9.69
N GLY A 77 -13.88 12.98 -10.12
CA GLY A 77 -13.99 14.14 -9.23
C GLY A 77 -12.65 14.71 -8.75
N GLU A 78 -11.54 14.00 -8.96
CA GLU A 78 -10.21 14.44 -8.58
C GLU A 78 -9.52 15.19 -9.74
N LYS A 79 -8.77 16.25 -9.44
CA LYS A 79 -8.04 17.01 -10.45
C LYS A 79 -6.65 16.42 -10.62
N GLY A 80 -6.25 16.16 -11.85
CA GLY A 80 -4.89 15.72 -12.17
C GLY A 80 -3.83 16.75 -11.72
N ARG A 81 -2.65 16.25 -11.36
CA ARG A 81 -1.53 17.05 -10.86
C ARG A 81 -0.31 16.84 -11.75
N SER A 82 0.09 17.90 -12.46
CA SER A 82 1.15 17.85 -13.50
C SER A 82 2.25 18.91 -13.32
N ASP A 83 2.44 19.41 -12.09
CA ASP A 83 3.48 20.34 -11.68
C ASP A 83 4.87 19.67 -11.57
N PHE A 84 5.34 19.04 -12.66
CA PHE A 84 6.65 18.37 -12.69
C PHE A 84 7.80 19.38 -12.72
N ARG A 85 8.71 19.26 -11.75
CA ARG A 85 10.01 19.93 -11.66
C ARG A 85 11.06 19.23 -12.51
N LEU A 86 11.06 17.89 -12.56
CA LEU A 86 11.98 17.11 -13.40
C LEU A 86 11.28 16.57 -14.64
N ARG A 87 12.06 16.29 -15.69
CA ARG A 87 11.54 15.66 -16.90
C ARG A 87 11.27 14.18 -16.64
N ILE A 88 10.00 13.79 -16.73
CA ILE A 88 9.57 12.39 -16.64
C ILE A 88 9.04 11.98 -18.02
N PRO A 89 9.63 10.94 -18.65
CA PRO A 89 9.20 10.48 -19.97
C PRO A 89 7.72 10.06 -19.94
N SER A 90 7.06 10.15 -21.09
CA SER A 90 5.71 9.65 -21.27
C SER A 90 5.64 8.88 -22.57
N ASP A 91 5.16 7.65 -22.47
CA ASP A 91 4.97 6.73 -23.58
C ASP A 91 3.96 5.68 -23.14
N ASN A 92 2.88 5.53 -23.90
CA ASN A 92 1.79 4.61 -23.57
C ASN A 92 2.24 3.14 -23.65
N ALA A 93 3.20 2.81 -24.54
CA ALA A 93 3.62 1.43 -24.76
C ALA A 93 4.52 0.90 -23.64
N THR A 94 5.28 1.79 -23.00
CA THR A 94 6.27 1.46 -21.96
C THR A 94 5.94 2.07 -20.60
N ALA A 95 4.72 2.57 -20.43
CA ALA A 95 4.25 3.21 -19.21
C ALA A 95 4.35 2.31 -17.97
N GLY A 96 4.68 2.94 -16.85
CA GLY A 96 4.73 2.31 -15.55
C GLY A 96 6.05 2.56 -14.82
N THR A 97 6.16 1.92 -13.67
CA THR A 97 7.40 1.83 -12.90
C THR A 97 7.62 0.35 -12.62
N SER A 98 8.80 -0.17 -12.98
CA SER A 98 9.12 -1.57 -12.69
C SER A 98 9.41 -1.74 -11.20
N ALA A 99 9.09 -2.89 -10.63
CA ALA A 99 9.37 -3.15 -9.22
C ALA A 99 10.87 -3.14 -8.91
N VAL A 100 11.71 -3.63 -9.83
CA VAL A 100 13.18 -3.55 -9.74
C VAL A 100 13.65 -2.09 -9.73
N GLY A 101 13.10 -1.25 -10.61
CA GLY A 101 13.41 0.18 -10.66
C GLY A 101 13.01 0.88 -9.37
N LEU A 102 11.81 0.58 -8.85
CA LEU A 102 11.32 1.14 -7.60
C LEU A 102 12.19 0.72 -6.40
N ALA A 103 12.52 -0.57 -6.30
CA ALA A 103 13.42 -1.08 -5.28
C ALA A 103 14.80 -0.40 -5.35
N SER A 104 15.37 -0.30 -6.55
CA SER A 104 16.65 0.36 -6.79
C SER A 104 16.62 1.84 -6.40
N ALA A 105 15.51 2.54 -6.68
CA ALA A 105 15.32 3.93 -6.28
C ALA A 105 15.29 4.11 -4.77
N VAL A 106 14.57 3.25 -4.03
CA VAL A 106 14.53 3.27 -2.57
C VAL A 106 15.93 3.06 -1.99
N GLU A 107 16.68 2.07 -2.49
CA GLU A 107 18.03 1.77 -2.01
C GLU A 107 19.01 2.90 -2.37
N THR A 108 18.92 3.46 -3.58
CA THR A 108 19.80 4.54 -4.04
C THR A 108 19.55 5.84 -3.29
N LEU A 109 18.29 6.29 -3.20
CA LEU A 109 17.93 7.54 -2.54
C LEU A 109 18.14 7.49 -1.03
N SER A 110 18.08 6.29 -0.43
CA SER A 110 18.44 6.09 0.98
C SER A 110 19.94 5.91 1.22
N SER A 111 20.78 5.95 0.17
CA SER A 111 22.22 5.64 0.24
C SER A 111 22.50 4.28 0.91
N GLY A 112 21.67 3.28 0.59
CA GLY A 112 21.75 1.92 1.12
C GLY A 112 21.27 1.75 2.56
N ARG A 113 20.70 2.80 3.20
CA ARG A 113 20.15 2.70 4.55
C ARG A 113 18.87 1.88 4.61
N LEU A 114 18.10 1.87 3.52
CA LEU A 114 16.91 1.03 3.38
C LEU A 114 17.19 -0.10 2.39
N ARG A 115 16.49 -1.20 2.57
CA ARG A 115 16.42 -2.31 1.59
C ARG A 115 14.98 -2.57 1.22
N ALA A 116 14.78 -2.85 -0.06
CA ALA A 116 13.48 -3.18 -0.61
C ALA A 116 13.46 -4.67 -0.95
N VAL A 117 12.68 -5.44 -0.19
CA VAL A 117 12.54 -6.88 -0.35
C VAL A 117 11.21 -7.16 -1.05
N PRO A 118 11.21 -7.69 -2.28
CA PRO A 118 9.96 -8.10 -2.92
C PRO A 118 9.38 -9.31 -2.20
N ALA A 119 8.07 -9.48 -2.26
CA ALA A 119 7.42 -10.72 -1.90
C ALA A 119 6.68 -11.25 -3.14
N THR A 120 7.05 -12.43 -3.61
CA THR A 120 6.50 -13.04 -4.82
C THR A 120 6.06 -14.48 -4.57
N GLY A 121 4.94 -14.88 -5.14
CA GLY A 121 4.38 -16.23 -4.98
C GLY A 121 2.87 -16.22 -5.21
N GLU A 122 2.24 -17.32 -4.84
CA GLU A 122 0.77 -17.46 -4.85
C GLU A 122 0.16 -16.63 -3.73
N TRP A 123 -0.74 -15.71 -4.09
CA TRP A 123 -1.44 -14.87 -3.12
C TRP A 123 -2.75 -15.52 -2.69
N THR A 124 -2.82 -15.87 -1.41
CA THR A 124 -4.05 -16.26 -0.72
C THR A 124 -4.27 -15.34 0.46
N ALA A 125 -5.51 -15.25 0.96
CA ALA A 125 -5.82 -14.47 2.15
C ALA A 125 -4.94 -14.91 3.35
N THR A 126 -4.75 -16.22 3.50
CA THR A 126 -3.84 -16.81 4.49
C THR A 126 -2.40 -16.36 4.29
N THR A 127 -1.87 -16.47 3.08
CA THR A 127 -0.50 -16.05 2.75
C THR A 127 -0.26 -14.57 3.06
N LEU A 128 -1.19 -13.69 2.67
CA LEU A 128 -1.08 -12.26 2.94
C LEU A 128 -1.19 -11.97 4.44
N PHE A 129 -2.12 -12.62 5.15
CA PHE A 129 -2.27 -12.48 6.60
C PHE A 129 -1.01 -12.93 7.35
N ASP A 130 -0.49 -14.13 7.05
CA ASP A 130 0.70 -14.68 7.69
C ASP A 130 1.94 -13.80 7.46
N LEU A 131 2.05 -13.23 6.25
CA LEU A 131 3.08 -12.22 5.96
C LEU A 131 2.92 -11.02 6.89
N LEU A 132 1.74 -10.40 6.93
CA LEU A 132 1.48 -9.19 7.73
C LEU A 132 1.69 -9.42 9.23
N VAL A 133 1.31 -10.60 9.76
CA VAL A 133 1.58 -11.00 11.14
C VAL A 133 3.09 -11.13 11.41
N SER A 134 3.85 -11.66 10.44
CA SER A 134 5.30 -11.81 10.57
C SER A 134 6.05 -10.47 10.55
N LEU A 135 5.42 -9.39 10.10
CA LEU A 135 6.04 -8.06 10.06
C LEU A 135 6.14 -7.39 11.44
N TRP A 136 5.40 -7.84 12.45
CA TRP A 136 5.33 -7.20 13.77
C TRP A 136 6.64 -7.28 14.57
N ASP A 137 7.53 -8.21 14.22
CA ASP A 137 8.86 -8.35 14.83
C ASP A 137 9.88 -7.31 14.31
N LEU A 138 9.51 -6.50 13.31
CA LEU A 138 10.36 -5.47 12.74
C LEU A 138 10.14 -4.13 13.46
N PRO A 139 11.19 -3.29 13.65
CA PRO A 139 11.00 -1.96 14.24
C PRO A 139 10.18 -1.02 13.35
N ARG A 140 10.28 -1.22 12.03
CA ARG A 140 9.53 -0.49 11.01
C ARG A 140 9.43 -1.31 9.74
N VAL A 141 8.35 -1.14 8.99
CA VAL A 141 8.19 -1.64 7.63
C VAL A 141 7.24 -0.72 6.86
N ALA A 142 7.54 -0.48 5.59
CA ALA A 142 6.55 0.05 4.65
C ALA A 142 6.17 -1.03 3.66
N VAL A 143 4.86 -1.28 3.53
CA VAL A 143 4.31 -2.27 2.60
C VAL A 143 3.76 -1.52 1.40
N ILE A 144 4.45 -1.59 0.26
CA ILE A 144 4.01 -1.01 -1.01
C ILE A 144 3.37 -2.13 -1.83
N ALA A 145 2.11 -1.95 -2.21
CA ALA A 145 1.37 -2.92 -3.02
C ALA A 145 0.99 -2.29 -4.36
N ARG A 146 1.27 -2.99 -5.45
CA ARG A 146 0.67 -2.75 -6.76
C ARG A 146 -0.59 -3.59 -6.85
N VAL A 147 -1.73 -2.94 -7.02
CA VAL A 147 -3.05 -3.56 -6.96
C VAL A 147 -3.81 -3.31 -8.25
N ASP A 148 -4.66 -4.25 -8.64
CA ASP A 148 -5.77 -3.94 -9.52
C ASP A 148 -6.85 -3.21 -8.71
N ALA A 149 -6.89 -1.87 -8.81
CA ALA A 149 -7.82 -1.07 -8.00
C ALA A 149 -9.29 -1.45 -8.22
N ALA A 150 -9.60 -2.11 -9.35
CA ALA A 150 -10.91 -2.62 -9.68
C ALA A 150 -11.40 -3.77 -8.78
N GLU A 151 -10.48 -4.53 -8.20
CA GLU A 151 -10.75 -5.67 -7.31
C GLU A 151 -10.92 -5.22 -5.85
N LEU A 152 -10.58 -3.96 -5.56
CA LEU A 152 -10.84 -3.36 -4.26
C LEU A 152 -12.32 -2.99 -4.09
N GLY A 153 -12.71 -2.90 -2.83
CA GLY A 153 -13.96 -2.30 -2.40
C GLY A 153 -14.05 -0.84 -2.75
N ALA A 154 -15.28 -0.34 -2.87
CA ALA A 154 -15.50 1.08 -3.05
C ALA A 154 -14.92 1.86 -1.85
N PRO A 155 -14.14 2.93 -2.06
CA PRO A 155 -13.55 3.71 -0.96
C PRO A 155 -14.59 4.36 -0.04
N ASP A 156 -15.83 4.52 -0.52
CA ASP A 156 -16.99 5.02 0.20
C ASP A 156 -17.86 3.91 0.82
N THR A 157 -17.32 2.68 0.94
CA THR A 157 -18.00 1.58 1.65
C THR A 157 -18.39 2.04 3.06
N PRO A 158 -19.67 1.95 3.45
CA PRO A 158 -20.11 2.42 4.75
C PRO A 158 -19.39 1.72 5.90
N GLU A 159 -18.96 2.47 6.92
CA GLU A 159 -18.28 1.93 8.11
C GLU A 159 -19.06 0.77 8.74
N ARG A 160 -20.39 0.88 8.81
CA ARG A 160 -21.23 -0.20 9.34
C ARG A 160 -21.05 -1.52 8.59
N ALA A 161 -20.94 -1.48 7.27
CA ALA A 161 -20.76 -2.69 6.46
C ALA A 161 -19.37 -3.32 6.69
N LEU A 162 -18.35 -2.50 6.92
CA LEU A 162 -17.01 -2.95 7.29
C LEU A 162 -17.00 -3.59 8.69
N LEU A 163 -17.72 -3.00 9.66
CA LEU A 163 -17.89 -3.58 10.99
C LEU A 163 -18.67 -4.90 10.94
N ASP A 164 -19.74 -4.98 10.15
CA ASP A 164 -20.49 -6.23 9.96
C ASP A 164 -19.60 -7.33 9.33
N TYR A 165 -18.69 -6.98 8.42
CA TYR A 165 -17.70 -7.92 7.88
C TYR A 165 -16.73 -8.43 8.96
N LEU A 166 -16.25 -7.58 9.87
CA LEU A 166 -15.42 -8.04 10.99
C LEU A 166 -16.14 -9.07 11.87
N ASP A 167 -17.44 -8.91 12.06
CA ASP A 167 -18.25 -9.77 12.93
C ASP A 167 -18.73 -11.05 12.23
N THR A 168 -18.94 -11.02 10.91
CA THR A 168 -19.61 -12.11 10.17
C THR A 168 -18.75 -12.79 9.10
N GLY A 169 -17.64 -12.16 8.71
CA GLY A 169 -16.79 -12.61 7.61
C GLY A 169 -17.41 -12.43 6.23
N VAL A 170 -18.63 -11.87 6.13
CA VAL A 170 -19.33 -11.66 4.86
C VAL A 170 -18.87 -10.33 4.25
N PRO A 171 -18.16 -10.33 3.10
CA PRO A 171 -17.65 -9.09 2.52
C PRO A 171 -18.78 -8.15 2.10
N PRO A 172 -18.60 -6.82 2.22
CA PRO A 172 -19.54 -5.85 1.66
C PRO A 172 -19.70 -6.06 0.14
N LEU A 173 -20.77 -5.57 -0.49
CA LEU A 173 -20.95 -5.67 -1.96
C LEU A 173 -20.66 -4.35 -2.70
N TRP A 174 -19.99 -3.41 -2.04
CA TRP A 174 -19.60 -2.11 -2.59
C TRP A 174 -18.33 -2.26 -3.42
N THR A 175 -18.44 -2.17 -4.73
CA THR A 175 -17.31 -2.38 -5.66
C THR A 175 -16.71 -1.09 -6.17
N ASN A 176 -15.38 -1.06 -6.34
CA ASN A 176 -14.70 0.08 -6.91
C ASN A 176 -15.00 0.23 -8.42
N ARG A 177 -15.38 1.45 -8.81
CA ARG A 177 -15.68 1.81 -10.21
C ARG A 177 -14.48 2.44 -10.93
N TRP A 178 -13.48 2.89 -10.19
CA TRP A 178 -12.27 3.46 -10.76
C TRP A 178 -11.29 2.36 -11.14
N ARG A 179 -10.89 2.33 -12.42
CA ARG A 179 -10.07 1.27 -13.01
C ARG A 179 -8.91 1.88 -13.81
N PRO A 180 -7.85 2.36 -13.13
CA PRO A 180 -6.69 2.90 -13.83
C PRO A 180 -6.00 1.80 -14.64
N GLU A 181 -5.60 2.11 -15.88
CA GLU A 181 -4.84 1.19 -16.72
C GLU A 181 -3.47 0.88 -16.09
N GLY A 182 -3.06 -0.39 -16.11
CA GLY A 182 -1.74 -0.81 -15.61
C GLY A 182 -1.64 -1.04 -14.09
N GLY A 183 -2.76 -0.93 -13.36
CA GLY A 183 -2.81 -1.09 -11.90
C GLY A 183 -2.43 0.18 -11.15
N HIS A 184 -2.61 0.16 -9.83
CA HIS A 184 -2.38 1.29 -8.94
C HIS A 184 -1.39 0.92 -7.85
N HIS A 185 -0.67 1.88 -7.28
CA HIS A 185 0.21 1.61 -6.13
C HIS A 185 -0.39 2.24 -4.88
N VAL A 186 -0.50 1.45 -3.82
CA VAL A 186 -1.00 1.86 -2.51
C VAL A 186 -0.03 1.41 -1.43
N LEU A 187 -0.21 1.92 -0.21
CA LEU A 187 0.48 1.41 0.97
C LEU A 187 -0.51 0.61 1.83
N VAL A 188 -0.01 -0.44 2.50
CA VAL A 188 -0.75 -1.11 3.58
C VAL A 188 -0.11 -0.69 4.90
N ALA A 189 -0.87 0.00 5.75
CA ALA A 189 -0.32 0.64 6.95
C ALA A 189 -0.84 0.02 8.26
N GLY A 190 -1.97 -0.67 8.25
CA GLY A 190 -2.58 -1.19 9.46
C GLY A 190 -3.52 -2.36 9.19
N VAL A 191 -3.90 -3.03 10.28
CA VAL A 191 -4.78 -4.19 10.29
C VAL A 191 -5.82 -4.01 11.40
N ARG A 192 -7.08 -4.36 11.14
CA ARG A 192 -8.14 -4.48 12.15
C ARG A 192 -8.72 -5.87 12.07
N ILE A 193 -8.74 -6.58 13.21
CA ILE A 193 -9.07 -8.01 13.26
C ILE A 193 -10.39 -8.17 14.01
N GLY A 194 -11.38 -8.73 13.32
CA GLY A 194 -12.69 -9.06 13.87
C GLY A 194 -12.76 -10.48 14.39
N ALA A 195 -13.98 -10.91 14.74
CA ALA A 195 -14.25 -12.30 15.09
C ALA A 195 -14.10 -13.22 13.87
N GLU A 196 -14.56 -12.77 12.70
CA GLU A 196 -14.68 -13.57 11.48
C GLU A 196 -14.01 -12.92 10.25
N GLY A 197 -13.67 -11.62 10.32
CA GLY A 197 -13.07 -10.88 9.20
C GLY A 197 -11.82 -10.09 9.56
N THR A 198 -10.99 -9.72 8.57
CA THR A 198 -9.81 -8.87 8.75
C THR A 198 -9.81 -7.72 7.74
N LEU A 199 -9.73 -6.49 8.23
CA LEU A 199 -9.61 -5.30 7.40
C LEU A 199 -8.17 -4.81 7.36
N LEU A 200 -7.73 -4.37 6.18
CA LEU A 200 -6.45 -3.70 5.97
C LEU A 200 -6.68 -2.21 5.77
N SER A 201 -5.90 -1.38 6.47
CA SER A 201 -5.87 0.07 6.23
C SER A 201 -4.98 0.35 5.03
N VAL A 202 -5.63 0.64 3.89
CA VAL A 202 -4.99 1.04 2.65
C VAL A 202 -4.80 2.55 2.65
N VAL A 203 -3.56 2.99 2.46
CA VAL A 203 -3.22 4.39 2.24
C VAL A 203 -3.02 4.59 0.74
N ASP A 204 -4.01 5.21 0.14
CA ASP A 204 -4.09 5.57 -1.26
C ASP A 204 -3.36 6.89 -1.54
N THR A 205 -3.21 7.19 -2.82
CA THR A 205 -2.46 8.35 -3.31
C THR A 205 -3.34 9.52 -3.74
N TYR A 206 -4.67 9.38 -3.59
CA TYR A 206 -5.64 10.43 -3.83
C TYR A 206 -6.52 10.68 -2.60
N PRO A 207 -6.73 11.95 -2.22
CA PRO A 207 -7.49 12.30 -1.02
C PRO A 207 -8.97 11.89 -1.11
N VAL A 208 -9.57 11.88 -2.30
CA VAL A 208 -10.97 11.50 -2.52
C VAL A 208 -11.25 10.01 -2.22
N LEU A 209 -10.23 9.16 -2.14
CA LEU A 209 -10.39 7.74 -1.90
C LEU A 209 -10.36 7.47 -0.38
N GLY A 210 -11.55 7.44 0.23
CA GLY A 210 -11.74 7.20 1.67
C GLY A 210 -11.64 8.47 2.52
N ASP A 211 -11.14 8.34 3.75
CA ASP A 211 -10.82 9.46 4.63
C ASP A 211 -9.43 10.03 4.29
N ASN A 212 -9.41 11.00 3.38
CA ASN A 212 -8.18 11.69 2.95
C ASN A 212 -7.10 10.69 2.50
N GLY A 213 -7.47 9.81 1.56
CA GLY A 213 -6.59 8.78 1.03
C GLY A 213 -6.39 7.59 1.96
N ILE A 214 -7.19 7.42 3.02
CA ILE A 214 -7.16 6.18 3.83
C ILE A 214 -8.53 5.51 3.78
N HIS A 215 -8.56 4.25 3.36
CA HIS A 215 -9.75 3.42 3.36
C HIS A 215 -9.45 2.02 3.88
N GLU A 216 -10.48 1.35 4.39
CA GLU A 216 -10.36 -0.01 4.90
C GLU A 216 -10.86 -1.01 3.86
N GLN A 217 -10.10 -2.07 3.65
CA GLN A 217 -10.37 -3.09 2.65
C GLN A 217 -10.36 -4.48 3.29
N PRO A 218 -11.37 -5.33 3.04
CA PRO A 218 -11.31 -6.75 3.37
C PRO A 218 -10.02 -7.39 2.85
N LEU A 219 -9.43 -8.24 3.67
CA LEU A 219 -8.19 -8.97 3.37
C LEU A 219 -8.30 -9.73 2.03
N GLU A 220 -9.45 -10.34 1.76
CA GLU A 220 -9.70 -11.12 0.55
C GLU A 220 -9.71 -10.24 -0.70
N TRP A 221 -10.20 -9.00 -0.59
CA TRP A 221 -10.23 -8.05 -1.69
C TRP A 221 -8.84 -7.50 -2.01
N VAL A 222 -8.06 -7.18 -0.98
CA VAL A 222 -6.65 -6.80 -1.19
C VAL A 222 -5.90 -7.97 -1.82
N THR A 223 -6.10 -9.19 -1.32
CA THR A 223 -5.48 -10.40 -1.89
C THR A 223 -5.86 -10.58 -3.36
N ALA A 224 -7.15 -10.49 -3.71
CA ALA A 224 -7.60 -10.61 -5.09
C ALA A 224 -7.04 -9.50 -6.00
N ALA A 225 -6.80 -8.31 -5.45
CA ALA A 225 -6.18 -7.21 -6.17
C ALA A 225 -4.67 -7.38 -6.39
N LEU A 226 -4.00 -8.23 -5.62
CA LEU A 226 -2.59 -8.57 -5.83
C LEU A 226 -2.48 -9.51 -7.04
N ARG A 227 -1.77 -9.07 -8.08
CA ARG A 227 -1.47 -9.92 -9.24
C ARG A 227 -0.32 -10.88 -8.92
N GLU A 228 -0.32 -12.06 -9.55
CA GLU A 228 0.83 -12.99 -9.53
C GLU A 228 2.03 -12.50 -10.39
N GLU A 229 2.10 -11.20 -10.65
CA GLU A 229 3.25 -10.58 -11.28
C GLU A 229 4.38 -10.38 -10.25
N PRO A 230 5.64 -10.51 -10.67
CA PRO A 230 6.75 -10.19 -9.79
C PRO A 230 6.74 -8.72 -9.33
N GLY A 231 6.95 -8.51 -8.03
CA GLY A 231 7.00 -7.17 -7.45
C GLY A 231 5.65 -6.49 -7.24
N THR A 232 4.56 -7.27 -7.24
CA THR A 232 3.23 -6.82 -6.78
C THR A 232 3.26 -6.34 -5.33
N LEU A 233 4.12 -6.90 -4.48
CA LEU A 233 4.30 -6.44 -3.10
C LEU A 233 5.78 -6.22 -2.84
N LEU A 234 6.12 -5.00 -2.39
CA LEU A 234 7.49 -4.57 -2.07
C LEU A 234 7.53 -4.07 -0.62
N LEU A 235 8.35 -4.72 0.19
CA LEU A 235 8.50 -4.44 1.62
C LEU A 235 9.79 -3.65 1.83
N VAL A 236 9.69 -2.48 2.46
CA VAL A 236 10.84 -1.59 2.70
C VAL A 236 11.16 -1.51 4.19
N VAL A 237 12.40 -1.83 4.55
CA VAL A 237 12.90 -1.84 5.93
C VAL A 237 14.29 -1.21 6.01
N ASP A 238 14.74 -0.91 7.23
CA ASP A 238 16.15 -0.59 7.47
C ASP A 238 17.02 -1.77 7.03
N ALA A 239 18.16 -1.47 6.41
CA ALA A 239 18.99 -2.47 5.75
C ALA A 239 19.47 -3.60 6.67
N GLU A 240 19.70 -3.30 7.95
CA GLU A 240 20.09 -4.27 8.95
C GLU A 240 19.00 -5.32 9.24
N HIS A 241 17.73 -5.01 8.95
CA HIS A 241 16.59 -5.89 9.17
C HIS A 241 16.16 -6.66 7.92
N ALA A 242 16.80 -6.44 6.77
CA ALA A 242 16.49 -7.15 5.54
C ALA A 242 16.52 -8.69 5.70
N PRO A 243 17.51 -9.31 6.38
CA PRO A 243 17.51 -10.77 6.58
C PRO A 243 16.36 -11.28 7.46
N THR A 244 15.84 -10.46 8.37
CA THR A 244 14.65 -10.82 9.16
C THR A 244 13.40 -10.74 8.30
N LEU A 245 13.28 -9.70 7.48
CA LEU A 245 12.19 -9.56 6.52
C LEU A 245 12.17 -10.68 5.48
N GLU A 246 13.33 -11.06 4.93
CA GLU A 246 13.44 -12.19 3.97
C GLU A 246 12.95 -13.51 4.59
N ARG A 247 13.27 -13.76 5.87
CA ARG A 247 12.76 -14.92 6.60
C ARG A 247 11.25 -14.85 6.83
N ALA A 248 10.70 -13.67 7.12
CA ALA A 248 9.25 -13.48 7.23
C ALA A 248 8.53 -13.77 5.91
N VAL A 249 9.07 -13.29 4.79
CA VAL A 249 8.56 -13.60 3.44
C VAL A 249 8.58 -15.11 3.17
N LEU A 250 9.69 -15.78 3.47
CA LEU A 250 9.80 -17.24 3.32
C LEU A 250 8.84 -18.01 4.24
N ALA A 251 8.65 -17.56 5.48
CA ALA A 251 7.76 -18.20 6.43
C ALA A 251 6.29 -18.13 6.00
N ALA A 252 5.90 -17.06 5.30
CA ALA A 252 4.59 -16.91 4.68
C ALA A 252 4.42 -17.77 3.40
N GLY A 253 5.44 -18.54 2.99
CA GLY A 253 5.40 -19.35 1.77
C GLY A 253 5.70 -18.57 0.48
N LEU A 254 6.22 -17.34 0.60
CA LEU A 254 6.59 -16.48 -0.52
C LEU A 254 8.10 -16.50 -0.76
N THR A 255 8.53 -15.85 -1.83
CA THR A 255 9.95 -15.76 -2.22
C THR A 255 10.44 -14.30 -2.17
N PRO A 256 11.60 -14.03 -1.52
CA PRO A 256 12.13 -12.67 -1.38
C PRO A 256 13.04 -12.26 -2.55
N ARG A 257 12.63 -12.54 -3.79
CA ARG A 257 13.47 -12.30 -4.96
C ARG A 257 12.69 -11.65 -6.09
N MET A 258 13.31 -10.68 -6.74
CA MET A 258 12.90 -10.28 -8.07
C MET A 258 13.39 -11.38 -9.04
N PRO A 259 12.59 -11.81 -10.02
CA PRO A 259 13.06 -12.66 -11.10
C PRO A 259 14.05 -11.94 -12.02
#